data_AF-A0A536XTA2-F1
#
_entry.id   AF-A0A536XTA2-F1
#
_cell.length_a   1.000
_cell.length_b   1.000
_cell.length_c   1.000
_cell.angle_alpha   90.00
_cell.angle_beta   90.00
_cell.angle_gamma   90.00
#
_symmetry.space_group_name_H-M   'P 1'
#
loop_
_entity.id
_entity.type
_entity.pdbx_description
1 polymer ?
#
loop_
_entity_poly.entity_id
_entity_poly.type
_entity_poly.pdbx_seq_one_letter_code
_entity_poly.pdbx_strand_id
1 'polypeptide(L)'
;MKRLLGMLIVAVALAVPQAQAGVIGTEQALQAPSERERVKAMLERPEVARELQKLGINARDAAARVDAMSNEEVAQLAGRLDALPAGGVLSNQDLVIILLVVIIVLLLV
;
A
#
# COMPACT_ATOMS: atom_id res chain seq x y z
N MET A 1 -3.35 43.04 21.90
CA MET A 1 -4.05 41.76 21.66
C MET A 1 -4.66 41.64 20.25
N LYS A 2 -5.44 42.61 19.75
CA LYS A 2 -6.04 42.56 18.39
C LYS A 2 -5.04 42.38 17.22
N ARG A 3 -3.85 42.97 17.31
CA ARG A 3 -2.79 42.87 16.26
C ARG A 3 -2.12 41.49 16.21
N LEU A 4 -2.00 40.82 17.36
CA LEU A 4 -1.43 39.46 17.46
C LEU A 4 -2.41 38.41 16.91
N LEU A 5 -3.71 38.59 17.16
CA LEU A 5 -4.74 37.72 16.62
C LEU A 5 -4.82 37.78 15.09
N GLY A 6 -4.69 38.99 14.51
CA GLY A 6 -4.64 39.16 13.06
C GLY A 6 -3.42 38.49 12.42
N MET A 7 -2.26 38.55 13.07
CA MET A 7 -1.04 37.92 12.58
C MET A 7 -1.10 36.38 12.62
N LEU A 8 -1.75 35.82 13.65
CA LEU A 8 -1.97 34.37 13.75
C LEU A 8 -2.91 33.85 12.65
N ILE A 9 -3.97 34.60 12.33
CA ILE A 9 -4.92 34.23 11.27
C ILE A 9 -4.23 34.23 9.89
N VAL A 10 -3.38 35.22 9.62
CA VAL A 10 -2.61 35.28 8.36
C VAL A 10 -1.59 34.15 8.27
N ALA A 11 -0.92 33.79 9.36
CA ALA A 11 0.03 32.69 9.39
C ALA A 11 -0.65 31.32 9.10
N VAL A 12 -1.86 31.10 9.64
CA VAL A 12 -2.63 29.88 9.37
C VAL A 12 -3.15 29.83 7.93
N ALA A 13 -3.56 30.97 7.37
CA ALA A 13 -4.03 31.04 5.98
C ALA A 13 -2.92 30.73 4.96
N LEU A 14 -1.66 31.07 5.27
CA LEU A 14 -0.51 30.76 4.43
C LEU A 14 -0.02 29.31 4.58
N ALA A 15 -0.42 28.62 5.66
CA ALA A 15 -0.05 27.23 5.92
C ALA A 15 -1.03 26.21 5.29
N VAL A 16 -2.06 26.67 4.56
CA VAL A 16 -2.99 25.77 3.88
C VAL A 16 -2.28 25.12 2.68
N PRO A 17 -2.09 23.78 2.67
CA PRO A 17 -1.46 23.12 1.54
C PRO A 17 -2.32 23.33 0.29
N GLN A 18 -1.70 23.85 -0.76
CA GLN A 18 -2.36 24.01 -2.05
C GLN A 18 -2.59 22.62 -2.63
N ALA A 19 -3.84 22.15 -2.60
CA ALA A 19 -4.22 20.87 -3.15
C ALA A 19 -4.02 20.92 -4.68
N GLN A 20 -2.88 20.40 -5.14
CA GLN A 20 -2.57 20.22 -6.55
C GLN A 20 -3.38 19.04 -7.08
N ALA A 21 -4.57 19.31 -7.61
CA ALA A 21 -5.33 18.34 -8.38
C ALA A 21 -4.72 18.25 -9.79
N GLY A 22 -3.61 17.52 -9.91
CA GLY A 22 -3.07 17.16 -11.21
C GLY A 22 -4.03 16.22 -11.93
N VAL A 23 -4.47 16.60 -13.13
CA VAL A 23 -5.19 15.69 -14.02
C VAL A 23 -4.21 14.61 -14.43
N ILE A 24 -4.39 13.38 -13.95
CA ILE A 24 -3.57 12.25 -14.38
C ILE A 24 -3.92 12.03 -15.86
N GLY A 25 -2.98 12.36 -16.75
CA GLY A 25 -3.13 12.07 -18.17
C GLY A 25 -3.20 10.56 -18.34
N THR A 26 -4.08 10.08 -19.21
CA THR A 26 -4.22 8.65 -19.54
C THR A 26 -2.86 8.02 -19.93
N GLU A 27 -1.94 8.84 -20.42
CA GLU A 27 -0.54 8.49 -20.73
C GLU A 27 0.27 8.05 -19.50
N GLN A 28 0.02 8.63 -18.32
CA GLN A 28 0.63 8.22 -17.06
C GLN A 28 0.01 6.93 -16.52
N ALA A 29 -1.27 6.66 -16.85
CA ALA A 29 -1.91 5.37 -16.56
C ALA A 29 -1.41 4.25 -17.49
N LEU A 30 -1.01 4.57 -18.72
CA LEU A 30 -0.43 3.63 -19.69
C LEU A 30 1.01 3.21 -19.34
N GLN A 31 1.74 4.02 -18.57
CA GLN A 31 3.07 3.68 -18.07
C GLN A 31 3.04 2.89 -16.76
N ALA A 32 1.90 2.84 -16.07
CA ALA A 32 1.73 1.96 -14.93
C ALA A 32 1.69 0.50 -15.39
N PRO A 33 2.28 -0.44 -14.64
CA PRO A 33 2.11 -1.86 -14.91
C PRO A 33 0.61 -2.15 -15.01
N SER A 34 0.20 -2.94 -16.01
CA SER A 34 -1.21 -3.31 -16.11
C SER A 34 -1.65 -3.98 -14.81
N GLU A 35 -2.90 -3.75 -14.39
CA GLU A 35 -3.43 -4.39 -13.17
C GLU A 35 -3.24 -5.91 -13.20
N ARG A 36 -3.25 -6.48 -14.40
CA ARG A 36 -2.96 -7.89 -14.67
C ARG A 36 -1.53 -8.30 -14.30
N GLU A 37 -0.53 -7.55 -14.76
CA GLU A 37 0.87 -7.78 -14.40
C GLU A 37 1.09 -7.60 -12.90
N ARG A 38 0.43 -6.63 -12.29
CA ARG A 38 0.50 -6.40 -10.84
C ARG A 38 -0.04 -7.60 -10.05
N VAL A 39 -1.23 -8.11 -10.39
CA VAL A 39 -1.79 -9.30 -9.74
C VAL A 39 -0.90 -10.52 -9.95
N LYS A 40 -0.36 -10.71 -11.16
CA LYS A 40 0.59 -11.82 -11.44
C LYS A 40 1.85 -11.72 -10.59
N ALA A 41 2.46 -10.54 -10.50
CA ALA A 41 3.63 -10.32 -9.65
C ALA A 41 3.35 -10.65 -8.18
N MET A 42 2.14 -10.40 -7.67
CA MET A 42 1.74 -10.80 -6.32
C MET A 42 1.62 -12.32 -6.16
N LEU A 43 1.07 -13.02 -7.16
CA LEU A 43 0.94 -14.49 -7.16
C LEU A 43 2.30 -15.20 -7.21
N GLU A 44 3.31 -14.56 -7.81
CA GLU A 44 4.68 -15.07 -7.89
C GLU A 44 5.46 -14.94 -6.57
N ARG A 45 4.97 -14.16 -5.60
CA ARG A 45 5.63 -14.02 -4.30
C ARG A 45 5.68 -15.39 -3.60
N PRO A 46 6.85 -15.80 -3.05
CA PRO A 46 7.02 -17.15 -2.50
C PRO A 46 6.07 -17.44 -1.32
N GLU A 47 5.62 -16.43 -0.60
CA GLU A 47 4.67 -16.54 0.51
C GLU A 47 3.27 -16.83 -0.02
N VAL A 48 2.85 -16.11 -1.07
CA VAL A 48 1.57 -16.28 -1.74
C VAL A 48 1.54 -17.63 -2.46
N ALA A 49 2.60 -17.98 -3.19
CA ALA A 49 2.73 -19.28 -3.86
C ALA A 49 2.67 -20.44 -2.85
N ARG A 50 3.32 -20.32 -1.69
CA ARG A 50 3.23 -21.32 -0.62
C ARG A 50 1.81 -21.44 -0.06
N GLU A 51 1.11 -20.33 0.13
CA GLU A 51 -0.26 -20.35 0.63
C GLU A 51 -1.22 -20.95 -0.40
N LEU A 52 -1.08 -20.60 -1.68
CA LEU A 52 -1.82 -21.22 -2.78
C LEU A 52 -1.56 -22.73 -2.85
N GLN A 53 -0.31 -23.16 -2.69
CA GLN A 53 0.04 -24.58 -2.66
C GLN A 53 -0.61 -25.32 -1.48
N LYS A 54 -0.71 -24.71 -0.29
CA LYS A 54 -1.44 -25.30 0.85
C LYS A 54 -2.92 -25.50 0.53
N LEU A 55 -3.49 -24.60 -0.28
CA LEU A 55 -4.86 -24.73 -0.80
C LEU A 55 -4.97 -25.69 -1.99
N GLY A 56 -3.87 -26.34 -2.40
CA GLY A 56 -3.83 -27.26 -3.54
C GLY A 56 -3.80 -26.57 -4.91
N ILE A 57 -3.52 -25.27 -4.96
CA ILE A 57 -3.52 -24.46 -6.18
C ILE A 57 -2.08 -24.16 -6.61
N ASN A 58 -1.72 -24.47 -7.86
CA ASN A 58 -0.44 -24.06 -8.41
C ASN A 58 -0.48 -22.57 -8.78
N ALA A 59 0.61 -21.84 -8.52
CA ALA A 59 0.72 -20.42 -8.90
C ALA A 59 0.54 -20.19 -10.41
N ARG A 60 0.97 -21.14 -11.25
CA ARG A 60 0.77 -21.07 -12.72
C ARG A 60 -0.70 -21.16 -13.11
N ASP A 61 -1.47 -22.01 -12.44
CA ASP A 61 -2.90 -22.16 -12.69
C ASP A 61 -3.67 -20.91 -12.22
N ALA A 62 -3.23 -20.30 -11.11
CA ALA A 62 -3.76 -19.02 -10.65
C ALA A 62 -3.48 -17.89 -11.66
N ALA A 63 -2.26 -17.83 -12.21
CA ALA A 63 -1.90 -16.86 -13.23
C ALA A 63 -2.71 -17.06 -14.53
N ALA A 64 -2.95 -18.30 -14.94
CA ALA A 64 -3.79 -18.63 -16.10
C ALA A 64 -5.25 -18.18 -15.91
N ARG A 65 -5.78 -18.23 -14.69
CA ARG A 65 -7.12 -17.68 -14.38
C ARG A 65 -7.17 -16.17 -14.47
N VAL A 66 -6.13 -15.49 -13.97
CA VAL A 66 -5.98 -14.04 -14.15
C VAL A 66 -5.90 -13.69 -15.64
N ASP A 67 -5.30 -14.56 -16.46
CA ASP A 67 -5.27 -14.40 -17.91
C ASP A 67 -6.64 -14.56 -18.58
N ALA A 68 -7.50 -15.43 -18.06
CA ALA A 68 -8.84 -15.63 -18.57
C ALA A 68 -9.85 -14.55 -18.13
N MET A 69 -9.52 -13.73 -17.11
CA MET A 69 -10.41 -12.68 -16.59
C MET A 69 -10.51 -11.46 -17.54
N SER A 70 -11.64 -10.75 -17.46
CA SER A 70 -11.79 -9.44 -18.12
C SER A 70 -10.93 -8.37 -17.46
N ASN A 71 -10.74 -7.23 -18.13
CA ASN A 71 -9.97 -6.12 -17.58
C ASN A 71 -10.63 -5.55 -16.31
N GLU A 72 -11.95 -5.48 -16.28
CA GLU A 72 -12.73 -5.00 -15.14
C GLU A 72 -12.64 -5.97 -13.95
N GLU A 73 -12.67 -7.27 -14.21
CA GLU A 73 -12.53 -8.30 -13.17
C GLU A 73 -11.13 -8.27 -12.53
N VAL A 74 -10.09 -8.11 -13.34
CA VAL A 74 -8.71 -7.97 -12.86
C VAL A 74 -8.54 -6.68 -12.04
N ALA A 75 -9.12 -5.56 -12.48
CA ALA A 75 -9.07 -4.30 -11.72
C ALA A 75 -9.79 -4.41 -10.37
N GLN A 76 -10.95 -5.08 -10.32
CA GLN A 76 -11.65 -5.35 -9.06
C GLN A 76 -10.84 -6.27 -8.14
N LEU A 77 -10.18 -7.29 -8.70
CA LEU A 77 -9.32 -8.19 -7.94
C LEU A 77 -8.10 -7.45 -7.37
N ALA A 78 -7.43 -6.62 -8.18
CA ALA A 78 -6.31 -5.78 -7.74
C ALA A 78 -6.73 -4.84 -6.60
N GLY A 79 -7.87 -4.17 -6.72
CA GLY A 79 -8.40 -3.30 -5.67
C GLY A 79 -8.71 -4.05 -4.37
N ARG A 80 -9.20 -5.29 -4.44
CA ARG A 80 -9.40 -6.14 -3.26
C ARG A 80 -8.08 -6.59 -2.63
N LEU A 81 -7.06 -6.87 -3.44
CA LEU A 81 -5.72 -7.21 -2.98
C LEU A 81 -5.03 -6.03 -2.28
N ASP A 82 -5.23 -4.80 -2.76
CA ASP A 82 -4.73 -3.59 -2.13
C ASP A 82 -5.46 -3.26 -0.81
N ALA A 83 -6.75 -3.62 -0.71
CA ALA A 83 -7.55 -3.41 0.50
C ALA A 83 -7.24 -4.44 1.61
N LEU A 84 -6.60 -5.57 1.26
CA LEU A 84 -6.14 -6.54 2.25
C LEU A 84 -4.87 -5.98 2.90
N PRO A 85 -4.83 -5.81 4.24
CA PRO A 85 -3.59 -5.42 4.91
C PRO A 85 -2.54 -6.47 4.61
N ALA A 86 -1.54 -6.11 3.80
CA ALA A 86 -0.45 -7.00 3.43
C ALA A 86 0.15 -7.54 4.72
N GLY A 87 -0.02 -8.85 4.96
CA GLY A 87 0.35 -9.51 6.20
C GLY A 87 1.72 -9.05 6.69
N GLY A 88 1.71 -8.46 7.89
CA GLY A 88 2.78 -7.72 8.55
C GLY A 88 4.21 -8.01 8.09
N VAL A 89 4.76 -7.09 7.30
CA VAL A 89 6.20 -6.81 7.34
C VAL A 89 6.42 -5.80 8.44
N LEU A 90 7.24 -6.15 9.44
CA LEU A 90 7.64 -5.19 10.45
C LEU A 90 8.30 -4.01 9.75
N SER A 91 7.66 -2.86 9.82
CA SER A 91 8.27 -1.60 9.42
C SER A 91 9.53 -1.37 10.25
N ASN A 92 10.49 -0.58 9.74
CA ASN A 92 11.59 -0.10 10.58
C ASN A 92 11.06 0.63 11.83
N GLN A 93 9.88 1.26 11.72
CA GLN A 93 9.20 1.81 12.87
C GLN A 93 8.78 0.72 13.86
N ASP A 94 8.24 -0.40 13.38
CA ASP A 94 7.86 -1.54 14.23
C ASP A 94 9.09 -2.19 14.85
N LEU A 95 10.20 -2.28 14.11
CA LEU A 95 11.48 -2.77 14.65
C LEU A 95 12.07 -1.83 15.70
N VAL A 96 12.02 -0.52 15.50
CA VAL A 96 12.47 0.47 16.49
C VAL A 96 11.59 0.41 17.73
N ILE A 97 10.27 0.27 17.57
CA ILE A 97 9.33 0.10 18.68
C ILE A 97 9.64 -1.19 19.44
N ILE A 98 9.84 -2.30 18.74
CA ILE A 98 10.19 -3.59 19.37
C ILE A 98 11.54 -3.50 20.09
N LEU A 99 12.56 -2.90 19.47
CA LEU A 99 13.87 -2.71 20.08
C LEU A 99 13.78 -1.84 21.34
N LEU A 100 13.02 -0.75 21.29
CA LEU A 100 12.78 0.14 22.44
C LEU A 100 12.12 -0.63 23.59
N VAL A 101 11.10 -1.44 23.31
CA VAL A 101 10.41 -2.28 24.30
C VAL A 101 11.37 -3.28 24.94
N VAL A 102 12.22 -3.94 24.15
CA VAL A 102 13.23 -4.89 24.65
C VAL A 102 14.20 -4.20 25.62
N ILE A 103 14.69 -3.01 25.29
CA ILE A 103 15.62 -2.24 26.13
C ILE A 103 14.97 -1.86 27.47
N ILE A 104 13.73 -1.37 27.45
CA ILE A 104 13.01 -0.97 28.67
C ILE A 104 12.83 -2.15 29.61
N VAL A 105 12.46 -3.32 29.10
CA VAL A 105 12.25 -4.52 29.92
C VAL A 105 13.55 -4.98 30.59
N LEU A 106 14.68 -4.95 29.86
CA LEU A 106 15.99 -5.31 30.42
C LEU A 106 16.48 -4.36 31.52
N LEU A 107 16.05 -3.10 31.51
CA LEU A 107 16.42 -2.13 32.54
C LEU A 107 15.54 -2.21 33.80
N LEU A 108 14.35 -2.80 33.68
CA LEU A 108 13.40 -2.96 34.78
C LEU A 108 13.62 -4.26 35.58
N VAL A 109 14.34 -5.23 35.02
CA VAL A 109 14.78 -6.47 35.67
C VAL A 109 16.15 -6.26 36.31
#